data_AF-A0A7V4MQ93-F1
#
_entry.id   AF-A0A7V4MQ93-F1
#
_cell.length_a   1.000
_cell.length_b   1.000
_cell.length_c   1.000
_cell.angle_alpha   90.00
_cell.angle_beta   90.00
_cell.angle_gamma   90.00
#
_symmetry.space_group_name_H-M   'P 1'
#
loop_
_entity.id
_entity.type
_entity.pdbx_description
1 polymer ?
#
loop_
_entity_poly.entity_id
_entity_poly.type
_entity_poly.pdbx_seq_one_letter_code
_entity_poly.pdbx_strand_id
1 'polypeptide(L)'
;MDKRNIQLKNVLEKLYAKYNCRELIAPDPLQFLYRYSDPPDMEIAALVAAALAYGRVAQIEKSVTELLKFMGKSPFEFVVKFDKSKANVLKKFKHRFTTGQSIADLLAILKIVLAQYGGIEK
;
A
#
# COMPACT_ATOMS: atom_id res chain seq x y z
N MET A 1 -8.76 -35.96 -0.09
CA MET A 1 -9.51 -34.69 0.11
C MET A 1 -10.99 -34.99 0.10
N ASP A 2 -11.73 -34.50 1.08
CA ASP A 2 -13.20 -34.62 1.15
C ASP A 2 -13.85 -34.05 -0.13
N LYS A 3 -14.88 -34.73 -0.67
CA LYS A 3 -15.61 -34.29 -1.88
C LYS A 3 -16.13 -32.86 -1.73
N ARG A 4 -16.56 -32.50 -0.53
CA ARG A 4 -17.01 -31.14 -0.19
C ARG A 4 -15.90 -30.10 -0.40
N ASN A 5 -14.67 -30.41 0.02
CA ASN A 5 -13.52 -29.51 -0.12
C ASN A 5 -13.13 -29.33 -1.59
N ILE A 6 -13.22 -30.38 -2.41
CA ILE A 6 -12.96 -30.29 -3.86
C ILE A 6 -14.00 -29.39 -4.54
N GLN A 7 -15.29 -29.57 -4.20
CA GLN A 7 -16.35 -28.74 -4.75
C GLN A 7 -16.21 -27.28 -4.34
N LEU A 8 -15.92 -27.02 -3.06
CA LEU A 8 -15.69 -25.66 -2.55
C LEU A 8 -14.50 -25.00 -3.25
N LYS A 9 -13.37 -25.71 -3.36
CA LYS A 9 -12.20 -25.22 -4.09
C LYS A 9 -12.57 -24.80 -5.51
N ASN A 10 -13.25 -25.68 -6.26
CA ASN A 10 -13.62 -25.38 -7.64
C ASN A 10 -14.53 -24.15 -7.77
N VAL A 11 -15.42 -23.90 -6.80
CA VAL A 11 -16.25 -22.68 -6.78
C VAL A 11 -15.38 -21.45 -6.51
N LEU A 12 -14.49 -21.50 -5.53
CA LEU A 12 -13.61 -20.39 -5.18
C LEU A 12 -12.64 -20.03 -6.33
N GLU A 13 -12.04 -21.04 -6.99
CA GLU A 13 -11.15 -20.84 -8.14
C GLU A 13 -11.89 -20.17 -9.32
N LYS A 14 -13.15 -20.56 -9.57
CA LYS A 14 -13.97 -19.92 -10.61
C LYS A 14 -14.29 -18.45 -10.28
N LEU A 15 -14.58 -18.15 -9.01
CA LEU A 15 -14.79 -16.77 -8.58
C LEU A 15 -13.50 -15.96 -8.70
N TYR A 16 -12.38 -16.52 -8.27
CA TYR A 16 -11.08 -15.89 -8.41
C TYR A 16 -10.76 -15.57 -9.88
N ALA A 17 -10.84 -16.56 -10.77
CA ALA A 17 -10.57 -16.37 -12.19
C ALA A 17 -11.50 -15.33 -12.85
N LYS A 18 -12.73 -15.19 -12.37
CA LYS A 18 -13.71 -14.22 -12.88
C LYS A 18 -13.46 -12.79 -12.38
N TYR A 19 -13.09 -12.62 -11.11
CA TYR A 19 -13.06 -11.31 -10.46
C TYR A 19 -11.65 -10.77 -10.19
N ASN A 20 -10.61 -11.62 -10.23
CA ASN A 20 -9.22 -11.20 -10.08
C ASN A 20 -8.65 -10.64 -11.39
N CYS A 21 -9.21 -9.54 -11.87
CA CYS A 21 -8.70 -8.81 -13.03
C CYS A 21 -8.55 -7.31 -12.71
N ARG A 22 -7.60 -6.65 -13.38
CA ARG A 22 -7.27 -5.23 -13.13
C ARG A 22 -8.44 -4.29 -13.43
N GLU A 23 -9.34 -4.68 -14.32
CA GLU A 23 -10.53 -3.89 -14.70
C GLU A 23 -11.52 -3.73 -13.54
N LEU A 24 -11.55 -4.70 -12.61
CA LEU A 24 -12.46 -4.72 -11.47
C LEU A 24 -11.80 -4.25 -10.17
N ILE A 25 -10.58 -3.70 -10.24
CA ILE A 25 -9.85 -3.34 -9.04
C ILE A 25 -10.40 -2.09 -8.37
N ALA A 26 -10.84 -1.08 -9.13
CA ALA A 26 -11.36 0.14 -8.52
C ALA A 26 -12.69 -0.16 -7.80
N PRO A 27 -12.90 0.37 -6.58
CA PRO A 27 -12.10 1.39 -5.87
C PRO A 27 -11.12 0.82 -4.81
N ASP A 28 -10.67 -0.43 -4.94
CA ASP A 28 -9.77 -1.08 -4.00
C ASP A 28 -8.41 -0.33 -3.87
N PRO A 29 -7.84 -0.17 -2.66
CA PRO A 29 -6.53 0.46 -2.48
C PRO A 29 -5.38 -0.24 -3.21
N LEU A 30 -5.49 -1.52 -3.57
CA LEU A 30 -4.50 -2.19 -4.41
C LEU A 30 -4.35 -1.52 -5.78
N GLN A 31 -5.32 -0.74 -6.25
CA GLN A 31 -5.18 0.04 -7.49
C GLN A 31 -3.95 0.97 -7.48
N PHE A 32 -3.49 1.42 -6.30
CA PHE A 32 -2.41 2.39 -6.18
C PHE A 32 -1.04 1.81 -6.56
N LEU A 33 -0.80 0.51 -6.35
CA LEU A 33 0.47 -0.13 -6.71
C LEU A 33 0.64 -0.20 -8.23
N TYR A 34 -0.45 -0.36 -8.99
CA TYR A 34 -0.42 -0.43 -10.45
C TYR A 34 -0.12 0.91 -11.14
N ARG A 35 0.05 2.00 -10.37
CA ARG A 35 0.56 3.29 -10.88
C ARG A 35 2.06 3.25 -11.15
N TYR A 36 2.76 2.25 -10.62
CA TYR A 36 4.20 2.09 -10.71
C TYR A 36 4.52 0.81 -11.48
N SER A 37 5.63 0.84 -12.21
CA SER A 37 6.17 -0.31 -12.95
C SER A 37 7.39 -0.93 -12.27
N ASP A 38 8.05 -0.17 -11.38
CA ASP A 38 9.24 -0.62 -10.67
C ASP A 38 8.83 -1.37 -9.39
N PRO A 39 9.24 -2.65 -9.21
CA PRO A 39 8.82 -3.44 -8.05
C PRO A 39 9.06 -2.77 -6.68
N PRO A 40 10.21 -2.10 -6.42
CA PRO A 40 10.42 -1.40 -5.14
C PRO A 40 9.41 -0.28 -4.90
N ASP A 41 8.99 0.47 -5.94
CA ASP A 41 7.95 1.49 -5.81
C ASP A 41 6.57 0.86 -5.57
N MET A 42 6.28 -0.26 -6.24
CA MET A 42 5.05 -1.02 -6.06
C MET A 42 4.92 -1.54 -4.62
N GLU A 43 6.01 -2.05 -4.04
CA GLU A 43 6.04 -2.53 -2.65
C GLU A 43 5.68 -1.43 -1.65
N ILE A 44 6.31 -0.25 -1.76
CA ILE A 44 6.03 0.87 -0.87
C ILE A 44 4.60 1.38 -1.06
N ALA A 45 4.15 1.50 -2.31
CA ALA A 45 2.78 1.93 -2.60
C ALA A 45 1.74 0.95 -2.05
N ALA A 46 1.96 -0.36 -2.22
CA ALA A 46 1.09 -1.40 -1.71
C ALA A 46 1.06 -1.41 -0.18
N LEU A 47 2.21 -1.30 0.48
CA LEU A 47 2.26 -1.29 1.94
C LEU A 47 1.56 -0.05 2.52
N VAL A 48 1.80 1.13 1.95
CA VAL A 48 1.14 2.36 2.40
C VAL A 48 -0.38 2.29 2.18
N ALA A 49 -0.81 1.74 1.03
CA ALA A 49 -2.22 1.52 0.76
C ALA A 49 -2.86 0.56 1.78
N ALA A 50 -2.21 -0.58 2.05
CA ALA A 50 -2.66 -1.56 3.03
C ALA A 50 -2.69 -0.98 4.46
N ALA A 51 -1.67 -0.22 4.85
CA ALA A 51 -1.57 0.42 6.16
C ALA A 51 -2.66 1.48 6.39
N LEU A 52 -3.32 1.98 5.33
CA LEU A 52 -4.42 2.94 5.40
C LEU A 52 -5.78 2.33 5.01
N ALA A 53 -5.84 1.02 4.73
CA ALA A 53 -7.02 0.35 4.17
C ALA A 53 -8.12 0.08 5.22
N TYR A 54 -8.49 1.08 6.00
CA TYR A 54 -9.57 0.96 6.98
C TYR A 54 -10.47 2.20 6.99
N GLY A 55 -11.76 1.97 6.80
CA GLY A 55 -12.77 3.02 6.79
C GLY A 55 -13.56 3.10 5.51
N ARG A 56 -14.05 4.32 5.18
CA ARG A 56 -14.82 4.54 3.96
C ARG A 56 -13.85 4.55 2.78
N VAL A 57 -14.15 3.81 1.71
CA VAL A 57 -13.25 3.67 0.55
C VAL A 57 -12.81 5.02 0.00
N ALA A 58 -13.73 5.97 -0.19
CA ALA A 58 -13.38 7.32 -0.66
C ALA A 58 -12.39 8.07 0.27
N GLN A 59 -12.43 7.81 1.58
CA GLN A 59 -11.46 8.37 2.53
C GLN A 59 -10.11 7.69 2.42
N ILE A 60 -10.08 6.37 2.20
CA ILE A 60 -8.86 5.60 1.97
C ILE A 60 -8.19 6.10 0.69
N GLU A 61 -8.93 6.17 -0.42
CA GLU A 61 -8.41 6.65 -1.70
C GLU A 61 -7.84 8.06 -1.61
N LYS A 62 -8.54 8.97 -0.91
CA LYS A 62 -8.06 10.33 -0.68
C LYS A 62 -6.74 10.34 0.07
N SER A 63 -6.66 9.61 1.19
CA SER A 63 -5.45 9.60 2.04
C SER A 63 -4.26 8.93 1.36
N VAL A 64 -4.46 7.82 0.65
CA VAL A 64 -3.39 7.16 -0.09
C VAL A 64 -2.92 8.03 -1.25
N THR A 65 -3.84 8.67 -1.98
CA THR A 65 -3.49 9.62 -3.06
C THR A 65 -2.67 10.79 -2.53
N GLU A 66 -3.10 11.40 -1.41
CA GLU A 66 -2.39 12.52 -0.78
C GLU A 66 -0.99 12.11 -0.34
N LEU A 67 -0.85 10.95 0.31
CA LEU A 67 0.43 10.46 0.80
C LEU A 67 1.39 10.11 -0.35
N LEU A 68 0.93 9.38 -1.36
CA LEU A 68 1.76 9.05 -2.53
C LEU A 68 2.15 10.31 -3.32
N LYS A 69 1.28 11.33 -3.36
CA LYS A 69 1.62 12.62 -3.98
C LYS A 69 2.80 13.30 -3.27
N PHE A 70 2.92 13.19 -1.95
CA PHE A 70 4.09 13.70 -1.22
C PHE A 70 5.38 12.93 -1.54
N MET A 71 5.25 11.64 -1.88
CA MET A 71 6.38 10.81 -2.26
C MET A 71 6.88 11.07 -3.70
N GLY A 72 6.05 11.71 -4.54
CA GLY A 72 6.43 12.07 -5.90
C GLY A 72 6.39 10.87 -6.85
N LYS A 73 7.38 10.77 -7.74
CA LYS A 73 7.40 9.76 -8.80
C LYS A 73 7.89 8.38 -8.33
N SER A 74 8.72 8.34 -7.29
CA SER A 74 9.27 7.09 -6.72
C SER A 74 9.07 7.08 -5.21
N PRO A 75 8.04 6.38 -4.70
CA PRO A 75 7.88 6.06 -3.30
C PRO A 75 9.12 5.42 -2.65
N PHE A 76 9.81 4.54 -3.37
CA PHE A 76 11.03 3.89 -2.88
C PHE A 76 12.13 4.91 -2.61
N GLU A 77 12.49 5.74 -3.61
CA GLU A 77 13.52 6.76 -3.42
C GLU A 77 13.16 7.74 -2.31
N PHE A 78 11.88 8.09 -2.18
CA PHE A 78 11.40 8.95 -1.11
C PHE A 78 11.68 8.34 0.27
N VAL A 79 11.39 7.04 0.45
CA VAL A 79 11.65 6.33 1.71
C VAL A 79 13.16 6.23 1.99
N VAL A 80 13.97 5.86 0.99
CA VAL A 80 15.43 5.76 1.15
C VAL A 80 16.04 7.11 1.57
N LYS A 81 15.58 8.20 0.97
CA LYS A 81 16.02 9.57 1.28
C LYS A 81 15.27 10.20 2.46
N PHE A 82 14.34 9.47 3.09
CA PHE A 82 13.49 10.02 4.12
C PHE A 82 14.30 10.50 5.32
N ASP A 83 13.96 11.71 5.77
CA ASP A 83 14.53 12.36 6.95
C ASP A 83 13.37 12.78 7.85
N LYS A 84 13.24 12.07 8.97
CA LYS A 84 12.16 12.29 9.93
C LYS A 84 12.17 13.71 10.50
N SER A 85 13.34 14.35 10.60
CA SER A 85 13.45 15.74 11.09
C SER A 85 12.81 16.75 10.12
N LYS A 86 12.70 16.38 8.84
CA LYS A 86 12.10 17.19 7.76
C LYS A 86 10.66 16.80 7.44
N ALA A 87 10.04 15.93 8.23
CA ALA A 87 8.66 15.44 8.03
C ALA A 87 7.55 16.49 8.31
N ASN A 88 7.87 17.78 8.25
CA ASN A 88 6.90 18.87 8.43
C ASN A 88 5.74 18.79 7.42
N VAL A 89 6.00 18.27 6.22
CA VAL A 89 4.99 18.05 5.18
C VAL A 89 3.87 17.10 5.63
N LEU A 90 4.15 16.19 6.58
CA LEU A 90 3.17 15.25 7.12
C LEU A 90 2.38 15.82 8.30
N LYS A 91 2.75 16.97 8.88
CA LYS A 91 2.10 17.49 10.12
C LYS A 91 0.58 17.63 10.02
N LYS A 92 0.06 17.95 8.83
CA LYS A 92 -1.38 18.11 8.58
C LYS A 92 -2.06 16.82 8.11
N PHE A 93 -1.29 15.77 7.81
CA PHE A 93 -1.82 14.50 7.37
C PHE A 93 -2.58 13.82 8.51
N LYS A 94 -3.81 13.39 8.22
CA LYS A 94 -4.62 12.61 9.15
C LYS A 94 -5.55 11.69 8.40
N HIS A 95 -5.45 10.40 8.70
CA HIS A 95 -6.39 9.37 8.26
C HIS A 95 -7.02 8.71 9.49
N ARG A 96 -8.22 9.19 9.86
CA ARG A 96 -8.93 8.76 11.08
C ARG A 96 -8.06 8.97 12.32
N PHE A 97 -7.56 7.90 12.94
CA PHE A 97 -6.64 7.94 14.08
C PHE A 97 -5.15 7.89 13.67
N THR A 98 -4.83 7.56 12.41
CA THR A 98 -3.45 7.62 11.92
C THR A 98 -3.08 9.05 11.63
N THR A 99 -2.00 9.48 12.28
CA THR A 99 -1.49 10.85 12.20
C THR A 99 -0.30 10.91 11.25
N GLY A 100 0.06 12.11 10.83
CA GLY A 100 1.32 12.34 10.12
C GLY A 100 2.56 11.85 10.88
N GLN A 101 2.54 11.89 12.21
CA GLN A 101 3.64 11.35 13.03
C GLN A 101 3.73 9.83 12.88
N SER A 102 2.59 9.13 12.93
CA SER A 102 2.51 7.68 12.72
C SER A 102 3.06 7.28 11.35
N ILE A 103 2.76 8.07 10.31
CA ILE A 103 3.33 7.85 8.96
C ILE A 103 4.84 8.13 8.95
N ALA A 104 5.30 9.22 9.56
CA ALA A 104 6.73 9.54 9.64
C ALA A 104 7.52 8.43 10.39
N ASP A 105 6.93 7.84 11.42
CA ASP A 105 7.51 6.71 12.15
C ASP A 105 7.59 5.47 11.26
N LEU A 106 6.51 5.14 10.54
CA LEU A 106 6.48 4.03 9.59
C LEU A 106 7.55 4.18 8.50
N LEU A 107 7.67 5.36 7.88
CA LEU A 107 8.66 5.61 6.83
C LEU A 107 10.10 5.52 7.34
N ALA A 108 10.35 5.97 8.57
CA ALA A 108 11.67 5.82 9.19
C ALA A 108 12.03 4.34 9.44
N ILE A 109 11.05 3.53 9.86
CA ILE A 109 11.24 2.08 10.02
C ILE A 109 11.47 1.42 8.66
N LEU A 110 10.69 1.79 7.64
CA LEU A 110 10.86 1.23 6.30
C LEU A 110 12.23 1.52 5.71
N LYS A 111 12.78 2.73 5.92
CA LYS A 111 14.15 3.04 5.52
C LYS A 111 15.17 2.06 6.13
N ILE A 112 15.01 1.70 7.40
CA ILE A 112 15.87 0.73 8.07
C ILE A 112 15.71 -0.67 7.45
N VAL A 113 14.46 -1.10 7.24
CA VAL A 113 14.16 -2.41 6.62
C VAL A 113 14.77 -2.49 5.22
N LEU A 114 14.56 -1.48 4.37
CA LEU A 114 15.10 -1.46 3.01
C LEU A 114 16.64 -1.47 3.01
N ALA A 115 17.28 -0.74 3.93
CA ALA A 115 18.74 -0.74 4.04
C ALA A 115 19.30 -2.09 4.47
N GLN A 116 18.56 -2.86 5.26
CA GLN A 116 19.00 -4.16 5.78
C GLN A 116 18.67 -5.33 4.84
N TYR A 117 17.52 -5.29 4.17
CA TYR A 117 16.97 -6.44 3.44
C TYR A 117 16.78 -6.19 1.94
N GLY A 118 16.95 -4.96 1.44
CA GLY A 118 16.79 -4.60 0.02
C GLY A 118 15.34 -4.47 -0.46
N GLY A 119 14.38 -5.04 0.27
CA GLY A 119 12.95 -5.00 -0.04
C GLY A 119 12.10 -5.48 1.14
N ILE A 120 10.78 -5.40 0.98
CA ILE A 120 9.79 -5.92 1.93
C ILE A 120 9.40 -7.36 1.57
N GLU A 121 9.35 -7.67 0.27
CA GLU A 121 9.14 -9.01 -0.24
C GLU A 121 10.44 -9.85 -0.13
N LYS A 122 10.28 -11.18 0.01
CA LYS A 122 11.39 -12.14 0.10
C LYS A 122 11.50 -12.98 -1.16
#